data_AF-A0A3A4VLP9-F1
#
_entry.id   AF-A0A3A4VLP9-F1
#
_cell.length_a   1.000
_cell.length_b   1.000
_cell.length_c   1.000
_cell.angle_alpha   90.00
_cell.angle_beta   90.00
_cell.angle_gamma   90.00
#
_symmetry.space_group_name_H-M   'P 1'
#
loop_
_entity.id
_entity.type
_entity.pdbx_description
1 polymer ?
#
loop_
_entity_poly.entity_id
_entity_poly.type
_entity_poly.pdbx_seq_one_letter_code
_entity_poly.pdbx_strand_id
1 'polypeptide(L)'
;MLKETGSLLEHFRIKQVFWGVAPYFLAQRESDVVEAELKERNLLGFPLDKIFLELKEAGTRDLMWKKVEAKSDGTIVIPPKKLLLGHTKEDAAVPLDSVCFMKEFFLDSKNGLVLPIKTNISAPLINPGATGPQTYEIYNVLDETITVNVHDLICVVDVYPLDYPVQCGAGRFKLQRRGEIELGNPYRK
;
A
#
# COMPACT_ATOMS: atom_id res chain seq x y z
N MET A 1 4.36 -39.86 34.58
CA MET A 1 5.09 -39.28 33.44
C MET A 1 4.10 -38.46 32.62
N LEU A 2 3.91 -37.20 32.98
CA LEU A 2 3.22 -36.21 32.14
C LEU A 2 4.33 -35.55 31.34
N LYS A 3 4.47 -35.94 30.07
CA LYS A 3 5.38 -35.27 29.14
C LYS A 3 4.78 -33.92 28.77
N GLU A 4 5.61 -32.91 28.96
CA GLU A 4 5.46 -31.52 28.54
C GLU A 4 4.69 -31.38 27.24
N THR A 5 3.44 -30.93 27.32
CA THR A 5 2.84 -30.14 26.25
C THR A 5 3.44 -28.74 26.33
N GLY A 6 4.74 -28.65 26.01
CA GLY A 6 5.38 -27.40 25.66
C GLY A 6 4.59 -26.82 24.49
N SER A 7 3.99 -25.67 24.75
CA SER A 7 3.10 -24.96 23.84
C SER A 7 3.64 -24.97 22.40
N LEU A 8 2.85 -25.49 21.46
CA LEU A 8 3.11 -25.39 20.01
C LEU A 8 3.34 -23.93 19.54
N LEU A 9 3.06 -22.93 20.37
CA LEU A 9 3.32 -21.52 20.11
C LEU A 9 4.78 -21.10 20.33
N GLU A 10 5.59 -21.84 21.10
CA GLU A 10 7.02 -21.47 21.31
C GLU A 10 7.90 -21.74 20.09
N HIS A 11 7.43 -22.56 19.14
CA HIS A 11 8.18 -22.90 17.93
C HIS A 11 8.08 -21.84 16.82
N PHE A 12 7.12 -20.89 16.91
CA PHE A 12 7.02 -19.78 15.96
C PHE A 12 7.42 -18.49 16.67
N ARG A 13 8.69 -18.09 16.54
CA ARG A 13 9.14 -16.76 16.97
C ARG A 13 8.59 -15.70 16.01
N ILE A 14 7.31 -15.39 16.16
CA ILE A 14 6.66 -14.32 15.39
C ILE A 14 7.08 -12.99 16.02
N LYS A 15 7.80 -12.17 15.24
CA LYS A 15 8.07 -10.77 15.61
C LYS A 15 7.00 -9.91 14.98
N GLN A 16 6.35 -9.07 15.79
CA GLN A 16 5.39 -8.07 15.31
C GLN A 16 6.05 -6.69 15.23
N VAL A 17 5.83 -5.99 14.14
CA VAL A 17 6.30 -4.61 13.92
C VAL A 17 5.12 -3.76 13.44
N PHE A 18 4.96 -2.56 13.98
CA PHE A 18 3.92 -1.64 13.57
C PHE A 18 4.47 -0.65 12.56
N TRP A 19 3.70 -0.40 11.49
CA TRP A 19 4.05 0.59 10.48
C TRP A 19 3.01 1.71 10.43
N GLY A 20 3.50 2.91 10.13
CA GLY A 20 2.74 4.16 10.15
C GLY A 20 2.37 4.69 8.76
N VAL A 21 1.54 5.73 8.78
CA VAL A 21 1.05 6.42 7.59
C VAL A 21 2.12 7.37 7.01
N ALA A 22 2.43 7.24 5.71
CA ALA A 22 3.28 8.21 5.02
C ALA A 22 2.57 9.56 4.81
N PRO A 23 3.30 10.69 4.64
CA PRO A 23 2.70 12.02 4.57
C PRO A 23 2.01 12.37 3.24
N TYR A 24 1.76 11.38 2.37
CA TYR A 24 1.06 11.60 1.11
C TYR A 24 0.27 10.35 0.69
N PHE A 25 -0.77 10.59 -0.09
CA PHE A 25 -1.58 9.61 -0.80
C PHE A 25 -1.74 10.00 -2.27
N LEU A 26 -2.10 9.03 -3.10
CA LEU A 26 -2.71 9.26 -4.40
C LEU A 26 -4.20 8.99 -4.29
N ALA A 27 -5.03 10.01 -4.45
CA ALA A 27 -6.48 9.86 -4.51
C ALA A 27 -6.93 9.68 -5.96
N GLN A 28 -7.93 8.82 -6.17
CA GLN A 28 -8.55 8.70 -7.48
C GLN A 28 -9.19 10.04 -7.87
N ARG A 29 -8.96 10.48 -9.11
CA ARG A 29 -9.64 11.64 -9.68
C ARG A 29 -11.08 11.29 -10.07
N GLU A 30 -11.93 12.30 -10.13
CA GLU A 30 -13.31 12.13 -10.60
C GLU A 30 -13.33 11.71 -12.07
N SER A 31 -14.28 10.85 -12.44
CA SER A 31 -14.36 10.26 -13.77
C SER A 31 -14.61 11.30 -14.86
N ASP A 32 -15.42 12.32 -14.58
CA ASP A 32 -15.70 13.44 -15.48
C ASP A 32 -14.45 14.27 -15.80
N VAL A 33 -13.59 14.50 -14.81
CA VAL A 33 -12.31 15.20 -14.98
C VAL A 33 -11.37 14.38 -15.87
N VAL A 34 -11.28 13.07 -15.63
CA VAL A 34 -10.46 12.17 -16.46
C VAL A 34 -10.99 12.11 -17.89
N GLU A 35 -12.30 11.97 -18.07
CA GLU A 35 -12.95 11.94 -19.38
C GLU A 35 -12.73 13.23 -20.17
N ALA A 36 -12.84 14.40 -19.52
CA ALA A 36 -12.57 15.69 -20.15
C ALA A 36 -11.13 15.77 -20.67
N GLU A 37 -10.13 15.35 -19.87
CA GLU A 37 -8.73 15.37 -20.30
C GLU A 37 -8.43 14.36 -21.41
N LEU A 38 -9.05 13.17 -21.36
CA LEU A 38 -8.97 12.21 -22.46
C LEU A 38 -9.59 12.78 -23.74
N LYS A 39 -10.68 13.56 -23.64
CA LYS A 39 -11.30 14.25 -24.77
C LYS A 39 -10.38 15.28 -25.39
N GLU A 40 -9.79 16.15 -24.58
CA GLU A 40 -8.87 17.19 -25.05
C GLU A 40 -7.66 16.61 -25.79
N ARG A 41 -7.22 15.42 -25.36
CA ARG A 41 -6.12 14.68 -25.98
C ARG A 41 -6.53 13.82 -27.17
N ASN A 42 -7.81 13.86 -27.57
CA ASN A 42 -8.39 12.97 -28.58
C ASN A 42 -8.14 11.48 -28.29
N LEU A 43 -8.12 11.08 -27.02
CA LEU A 43 -7.90 9.70 -26.57
C LEU A 43 -9.21 8.95 -26.25
N LEU A 44 -10.34 9.65 -26.19
CA LEU A 44 -11.67 9.04 -25.98
C LEU A 44 -12.00 8.05 -27.11
N GLY A 45 -12.39 6.83 -26.73
CA GLY A 45 -12.78 5.77 -27.66
C GLY A 45 -11.62 4.90 -28.18
N PHE A 46 -10.38 5.19 -27.81
CA PHE A 46 -9.27 4.28 -28.08
C PHE A 46 -9.25 3.09 -27.10
N PRO A 47 -8.73 1.93 -27.53
CA PRO A 47 -8.42 0.82 -26.64
C PRO A 47 -7.50 1.24 -25.48
N LEU A 48 -7.70 0.62 -24.30
CA LEU A 48 -6.97 0.97 -23.06
C LEU A 48 -5.45 0.91 -23.23
N ASP A 49 -4.93 -0.07 -23.96
CA ASP A 49 -3.51 -0.25 -24.25
C ASP A 49 -2.91 0.94 -25.00
N LYS A 50 -3.64 1.49 -25.98
CA LYS A 50 -3.21 2.72 -26.68
C LYS A 50 -3.24 3.92 -25.74
N ILE A 51 -4.29 4.07 -24.92
CA ILE A 51 -4.37 5.15 -23.93
C ILE A 51 -3.17 5.07 -22.96
N PHE A 52 -2.82 3.87 -22.47
CA PHE A 52 -1.68 3.69 -21.57
C PHE A 52 -0.34 4.03 -22.22
N LEU A 53 -0.15 3.70 -23.49
CA LEU A 53 1.08 4.03 -24.22
C LEU A 53 1.23 5.54 -24.38
N GLU A 54 0.18 6.22 -24.86
CA GLU A 54 0.16 7.67 -25.07
C GLU A 54 0.38 8.44 -23.77
N LEU A 55 -0.31 8.04 -22.68
CA LEU A 55 -0.11 8.66 -21.37
C LEU A 55 1.30 8.44 -20.82
N LYS A 56 1.91 7.28 -21.10
CA LYS A 56 3.29 7.00 -20.71
C LYS A 56 4.28 7.87 -21.48
N GLU A 57 4.11 7.99 -22.79
CA GLU A 57 4.97 8.83 -23.65
C GLU A 57 4.85 10.31 -23.27
N ALA A 58 3.64 10.75 -22.92
CA ALA A 58 3.38 12.11 -22.44
C ALA A 58 3.80 12.36 -20.97
N GLY A 59 4.41 11.39 -20.28
CA GLY A 59 4.80 11.52 -18.87
C GLY A 59 3.62 11.76 -17.92
N THR A 60 2.40 11.40 -18.34
CA THR A 60 1.13 11.63 -17.61
C THR A 60 0.41 10.32 -17.31
N ARG A 61 1.19 9.25 -17.10
CA ARG A 61 0.69 7.90 -16.76
C ARG A 61 -0.24 7.91 -15.54
N ASP A 62 -0.03 8.87 -14.64
CA ASP A 62 -0.81 9.05 -13.42
C ASP A 62 -2.06 9.93 -13.61
N LEU A 63 -2.58 10.05 -14.84
CA LEU A 63 -3.79 10.84 -15.15
C LEU A 63 -4.99 10.50 -14.25
N MET A 64 -5.05 9.27 -13.76
CA MET A 64 -6.13 8.76 -12.90
C MET A 64 -6.00 9.23 -11.45
N TRP A 65 -4.84 9.74 -11.05
CA TRP A 65 -4.46 9.98 -9.67
C TRP A 65 -4.14 11.45 -9.45
N LYS A 66 -4.51 11.96 -8.27
CA LYS A 66 -4.04 13.26 -7.77
C LYS A 66 -3.31 13.04 -6.46
N LYS A 67 -2.21 13.75 -6.25
CA LYS A 67 -1.51 13.76 -4.97
C LYS A 67 -2.37 14.45 -3.92
N VAL A 68 -2.47 13.84 -2.75
CA VAL A 68 -3.06 14.40 -1.54
C VAL A 68 -1.99 14.35 -0.47
N GLU A 69 -1.52 15.52 -0.04
CA GLU A 69 -0.47 15.64 0.96
C GLU A 69 -1.06 15.97 2.33
N ALA A 70 -0.31 15.61 3.38
CA ALA A 70 -0.63 16.05 4.72
C ALA A 70 -0.64 17.58 4.79
N LYS A 71 -1.62 18.12 5.52
CA LYS A 71 -1.64 19.52 5.91
C LYS A 71 -0.46 19.81 6.85
N SER A 72 -0.22 21.08 7.13
CA SER A 72 0.86 21.53 8.04
C SER A 72 0.76 20.96 9.46
N ASP A 73 -0.44 20.54 9.88
CA ASP A 73 -0.69 19.87 11.16
C ASP A 73 -0.50 18.34 11.11
N GLY A 74 -0.01 17.80 9.99
CA GLY A 74 0.22 16.36 9.80
C GLY A 74 -1.07 15.56 9.54
N THR A 75 -2.20 16.21 9.28
CA THR A 75 -3.47 15.52 9.00
C THR A 75 -3.72 15.33 7.51
N ILE A 76 -4.37 14.21 7.18
CA ILE A 76 -4.81 13.88 5.83
C ILE A 76 -6.31 13.57 5.88
N VAL A 77 -7.02 14.12 4.92
CA VAL A 77 -8.48 14.01 4.83
C VAL A 77 -8.83 12.95 3.80
N ILE A 78 -9.54 11.90 4.23
CA ILE A 78 -9.99 10.79 3.39
C ILE A 78 -11.48 10.99 3.09
N PRO A 79 -11.85 11.35 1.84
CA PRO A 79 -13.25 11.59 1.49
C PRO A 79 -14.10 10.31 1.56
N PRO A 80 -15.42 10.43 1.73
CA PRO A 80 -16.35 9.30 1.69
C PRO A 80 -16.23 8.50 0.39
N LYS A 81 -16.27 7.17 0.48
CA LYS A 81 -16.34 6.24 -0.67
C LYS A 81 -15.25 6.43 -1.73
N LYS A 82 -14.12 7.03 -1.38
CA LYS A 82 -12.97 7.20 -2.28
C LYS A 82 -11.88 6.18 -1.98
N LEU A 83 -11.27 5.70 -3.06
CA LEU A 83 -10.06 4.88 -3.04
C LEU A 83 -8.84 5.81 -3.00
N LEU A 84 -7.96 5.59 -2.04
CA LEU A 84 -6.65 6.24 -1.99
C LEU A 84 -5.56 5.17 -1.95
N LEU A 85 -4.46 5.41 -2.68
CA LEU A 85 -3.23 4.64 -2.59
C LEU A 85 -2.26 5.35 -1.65
N GLY A 86 -1.80 4.64 -0.62
CA GLY A 86 -0.84 5.12 0.35
C GLY A 86 0.41 4.25 0.36
N HIS A 87 1.48 4.79 0.93
CA HIS A 87 2.70 4.05 1.25
C HIS A 87 2.89 3.99 2.76
N THR A 88 3.60 2.97 3.23
CA THR A 88 4.04 2.90 4.63
C THR A 88 5.11 3.96 4.87
N LYS A 89 5.14 4.50 6.09
CA LYS A 89 6.19 5.43 6.52
C LYS A 89 7.55 4.74 6.63
N GLU A 90 7.54 3.47 7.03
CA GLU A 90 8.71 2.62 7.14
C GLU A 90 8.99 1.93 5.81
N ASP A 91 10.27 1.67 5.56
CA ASP A 91 10.70 0.82 4.46
C ASP A 91 10.82 -0.63 4.95
N ALA A 92 10.25 -1.55 4.19
CA ALA A 92 10.56 -2.96 4.35
C ALA A 92 12.04 -3.20 4.04
N ALA A 93 12.65 -4.10 4.79
CA ALA A 93 13.96 -4.67 4.50
C ALA A 93 13.91 -6.13 4.93
N VAL A 94 13.24 -6.97 4.13
CA VAL A 94 12.96 -8.35 4.51
C VAL A 94 14.22 -9.19 4.26
N PRO A 95 14.79 -9.86 5.27
CA PRO A 95 15.90 -10.79 5.08
C PRO A 95 15.56 -11.93 4.11
N LEU A 96 16.58 -12.59 3.54
CA LEU A 96 16.38 -13.73 2.62
C LEU A 96 15.85 -15.00 3.32
N ASP A 97 15.98 -15.07 4.63
CA ASP A 97 15.56 -16.18 5.48
C ASP A 97 14.27 -15.87 6.25
N SER A 98 13.51 -14.87 5.81
CA SER A 98 12.30 -14.42 6.49
C SER A 98 11.25 -14.00 5.49
N VAL A 99 9.99 -14.17 5.84
CA VAL A 99 8.87 -13.62 5.09
C VAL A 99 7.96 -12.82 6.01
N CYS A 100 7.37 -11.75 5.50
CA CYS A 100 6.49 -10.90 6.30
C CYS A 100 5.06 -10.94 5.78
N PHE A 101 4.10 -10.81 6.69
CA PHE A 101 2.69 -10.64 6.36
C PHE A 101 2.20 -9.33 6.96
N MET A 102 1.66 -8.45 6.12
CA MET A 102 0.96 -7.27 6.58
C MET A 102 -0.46 -7.68 6.97
N LYS A 103 -0.90 -7.23 8.15
CA LYS A 103 -2.27 -7.37 8.64
C LYS A 103 -2.87 -5.98 8.76
N GLU A 104 -4.09 -5.82 8.26
CA GLU A 104 -4.83 -4.57 8.36
C GLU A 104 -5.01 -4.16 9.82
N PHE A 105 -4.63 -2.93 10.15
CA PHE A 105 -4.76 -2.39 11.49
C PHE A 105 -4.63 -0.86 11.42
N PHE A 106 -5.74 -0.16 11.22
CA PHE A 106 -5.72 1.30 11.21
C PHE A 106 -6.03 1.85 12.61
N LEU A 107 -5.00 2.28 13.34
CA LEU A 107 -5.12 2.77 14.71
C LEU A 107 -4.83 4.26 14.77
N ASP A 108 -5.81 5.02 15.28
CA ASP A 108 -5.64 6.41 15.68
C ASP A 108 -4.61 6.50 16.81
N SER A 109 -3.51 7.17 16.54
CA SER A 109 -2.41 7.37 17.50
C SER A 109 -2.79 8.24 18.70
N LYS A 110 -3.77 9.13 18.54
CA LYS A 110 -4.22 10.05 19.58
C LYS A 110 -5.18 9.39 20.55
N ASN A 111 -6.13 8.62 20.05
CA ASN A 111 -7.21 8.04 20.87
C ASN A 111 -7.07 6.53 21.08
N GLY A 112 -6.14 5.85 20.39
CA GLY A 112 -5.98 4.40 20.45
C GLY A 112 -7.18 3.63 19.89
N LEU A 113 -7.95 4.24 18.98
CA LEU A 113 -9.15 3.65 18.41
C LEU A 113 -8.89 3.09 17.02
N VAL A 114 -9.48 1.95 16.71
CA VAL A 114 -9.46 1.41 15.34
C VAL A 114 -10.41 2.22 14.49
N LEU A 115 -9.89 2.84 13.42
CA LEU A 115 -10.68 3.63 12.49
C LEU A 115 -11.47 2.72 11.56
N PRO A 116 -12.71 3.08 11.17
CA PRO A 116 -13.54 2.30 10.25
C PRO A 116 -13.09 2.50 8.78
N ILE A 117 -11.81 2.29 8.51
CA ILE A 117 -11.19 2.33 7.19
C ILE A 117 -10.99 0.88 6.75
N LYS A 118 -11.45 0.53 5.54
CA LYS A 118 -11.05 -0.74 4.93
C LYS A 118 -9.74 -0.53 4.19
N THR A 119 -8.85 -1.49 4.30
CA THR A 119 -7.63 -1.52 3.50
C THR A 119 -7.69 -2.72 2.56
N ASN A 120 -7.06 -2.64 1.38
CA ASN A 120 -6.88 -3.84 0.56
C ASN A 120 -5.72 -4.72 1.06
N ILE A 121 -5.27 -4.53 2.30
CA ILE A 121 -4.27 -5.37 2.98
C ILE A 121 -4.93 -6.72 3.35
N SER A 122 -5.55 -7.37 2.35
CA SER A 122 -6.01 -8.76 2.38
C SER A 122 -5.00 -9.71 1.73
N ALA A 123 -3.90 -9.17 1.16
CA ALA A 123 -2.66 -9.84 0.80
C ALA A 123 -1.60 -8.75 0.51
N PRO A 124 -0.44 -8.73 1.18
CA PRO A 124 0.65 -9.45 0.54
C PRO A 124 1.61 -10.12 1.54
N LEU A 125 1.97 -11.34 1.17
CA LEU A 125 3.29 -11.86 1.49
C LEU A 125 4.33 -10.85 1.01
N ILE A 126 5.03 -10.18 1.92
CA ILE A 126 6.21 -9.41 1.56
C ILE A 126 7.35 -10.42 1.41
N ASN A 127 7.73 -10.65 0.15
CA ASN A 127 8.69 -11.68 -0.18
C ASN A 127 10.07 -11.42 0.46
N PRO A 128 10.83 -12.49 0.75
CA PRO A 128 12.22 -12.36 1.19
C PRO A 128 13.02 -11.49 0.22
N GLY A 129 13.84 -10.60 0.77
CA GLY A 129 14.66 -9.62 0.02
C GLY A 129 13.91 -8.45 -0.62
N ALA A 130 12.62 -8.26 -0.32
CA ALA A 130 11.91 -7.04 -0.67
C ALA A 130 12.45 -5.84 0.11
N THR A 131 12.59 -4.70 -0.57
CA THR A 131 13.01 -3.44 0.05
C THR A 131 12.12 -2.26 -0.35
N GLY A 132 12.03 -1.27 0.53
CA GLY A 132 11.31 -0.02 0.29
C GLY A 132 9.93 0.05 0.95
N PRO A 133 9.24 1.20 0.83
CA PRO A 133 7.88 1.36 1.37
C PRO A 133 6.94 0.33 0.75
N GLN A 134 5.87 -0.03 1.45
CA GLN A 134 4.84 -0.92 0.92
C GLN A 134 3.62 -0.13 0.49
N THR A 135 3.14 -0.39 -0.71
CA THR A 135 1.88 0.18 -1.22
C THR A 135 0.67 -0.53 -0.63
N TYR A 136 -0.31 0.25 -0.22
CA TYR A 136 -1.63 -0.23 0.22
C TYR A 136 -2.72 0.69 -0.34
N GLU A 137 -3.92 0.14 -0.51
CA GLU A 137 -5.12 0.90 -0.80
C GLU A 137 -5.92 1.07 0.48
N ILE A 138 -6.50 2.26 0.64
CA ILE A 138 -7.49 2.54 1.68
C ILE A 138 -8.80 2.97 1.03
N TYR A 139 -9.89 2.51 1.63
CA TYR A 139 -11.23 2.84 1.22
C TYR A 139 -12.03 3.28 2.44
N ASN A 140 -12.48 4.52 2.41
CA ASN A 140 -13.41 5.03 3.41
C ASN A 140 -14.80 4.45 3.15
N VAL A 141 -15.24 3.54 4.01
CA VAL A 141 -16.56 2.89 3.91
C VAL A 141 -17.69 3.75 4.45
N LEU A 142 -17.40 4.86 5.13
CA LEU A 142 -18.41 5.75 5.67
C LEU A 142 -18.94 6.70 4.60
N ASP A 143 -20.09 7.32 4.90
CA ASP A 143 -20.66 8.43 4.11
C ASP A 143 -20.10 9.78 4.54
N GLU A 144 -19.25 9.80 5.57
CA GLU A 144 -18.57 10.97 6.10
C GLU A 144 -17.06 10.89 5.94
N THR A 145 -16.41 12.04 6.01
CA THR A 145 -14.97 12.18 5.86
C THR A 145 -14.25 11.65 7.10
N ILE A 146 -13.16 10.89 6.90
CA ILE A 146 -12.27 10.48 7.98
C ILE A 146 -11.01 11.33 7.94
N THR A 147 -10.55 11.80 9.10
CA THR A 147 -9.24 12.47 9.22
C THR A 147 -8.27 11.49 9.86
N VAL A 148 -7.13 11.28 9.19
CA VAL A 148 -6.02 10.48 9.71
C VAL A 148 -4.81 11.38 9.94
N ASN A 149 -3.91 10.95 10.82
CA ASN A 149 -2.66 11.62 11.11
C ASN A 149 -1.48 10.79 10.59
N VAL A 150 -0.39 11.45 10.18
CA VAL A 150 0.87 10.78 9.80
C VAL A 150 1.55 10.02 10.95
N HIS A 151 1.06 10.20 12.18
CA HIS A 151 1.46 9.43 13.36
C HIS A 151 0.61 8.19 13.60
N ASP A 152 -0.50 8.02 12.88
CA ASP A 152 -1.36 6.84 12.98
C ASP A 152 -0.67 5.59 12.45
N LEU A 153 -1.09 4.44 12.98
CA LEU A 153 -0.62 3.14 12.54
C LEU A 153 -1.57 2.60 11.46
N ILE A 154 -1.03 2.05 10.37
CA ILE A 154 -1.79 1.54 9.22
C ILE A 154 -1.88 0.01 9.22
N CYS A 155 -0.84 -0.65 9.72
CA CYS A 155 -0.78 -2.10 9.75
C CYS A 155 0.15 -2.61 10.83
N VAL A 156 -0.03 -3.89 11.16
CA VAL A 156 0.98 -4.68 11.87
C VAL A 156 1.59 -5.67 10.89
N VAL A 157 2.88 -5.93 11.04
CA VAL A 157 3.66 -6.83 10.22
C VAL A 157 4.14 -7.97 11.08
N ASP A 158 3.69 -9.17 10.76
CA ASP A 158 4.22 -10.40 11.34
C ASP A 158 5.41 -10.88 10.51
N VAL A 159 6.53 -11.16 11.16
CA VAL A 159 7.73 -11.73 10.53
C VAL A 159 7.83 -13.20 10.89
N TYR A 160 7.94 -14.06 9.87
CA TYR A 160 8.09 -15.50 10.00
C TYR A 160 9.46 -15.91 9.47
N PRO A 161 10.27 -16.63 10.28
CA PRO A 161 11.52 -17.20 9.79
C PRO A 161 11.24 -18.34 8.80
N LEU A 162 12.16 -18.52 7.85
CA LEU A 162 12.22 -19.67 6.95
C LEU A 162 13.34 -20.61 7.41
N ASP A 163 13.18 -21.91 7.17
CA ASP A 163 14.19 -22.93 7.54
C ASP A 163 15.51 -22.78 6.76
N TYR A 164 15.48 -22.11 5.61
CA TYR A 164 16.64 -21.83 4.77
C TYR A 164 16.45 -20.51 3.99
N PRO A 165 17.55 -19.78 3.70
CA PRO A 165 17.48 -18.59 2.86
C PRO A 165 17.00 -18.91 1.44
N VAL A 166 16.11 -18.09 0.89
CA VAL A 166 15.67 -18.22 -0.50
C VAL A 166 16.52 -17.35 -1.44
N GLN A 167 16.66 -17.79 -2.69
CA GLN A 167 17.20 -16.95 -3.76
C GLN A 167 16.15 -15.92 -4.20
N CYS A 168 16.51 -14.64 -4.17
CA CYS A 168 15.64 -13.59 -4.68
C CYS A 168 15.42 -13.68 -6.20
N GLY A 169 14.20 -13.98 -6.61
CA GLY A 169 13.75 -13.73 -7.98
C GLY A 169 13.69 -12.24 -8.33
N ALA A 170 13.66 -11.91 -9.61
CA ALA A 170 13.40 -10.56 -10.11
C ALA A 170 11.91 -10.21 -9.94
N GLY A 171 11.50 -9.96 -8.69
CA GLY A 171 10.14 -9.54 -8.37
C GLY A 171 9.83 -8.14 -8.94
N ARG A 172 8.64 -7.98 -9.50
CA ARG A 172 8.15 -6.75 -10.16
C ARG A 172 8.05 -5.52 -9.24
N PHE A 173 8.08 -5.74 -7.92
CA PHE A 173 8.02 -4.69 -6.90
C PHE A 173 9.23 -4.74 -5.96
N LYS A 174 10.36 -5.31 -6.42
CA LYS A 174 11.58 -5.46 -5.61
C LYS A 174 12.13 -4.12 -5.12
N LEU A 175 11.82 -3.03 -5.83
CA LEU A 175 12.19 -1.66 -5.47
C LEU A 175 10.94 -0.78 -5.61
N GLN A 176 10.24 -0.53 -4.51
CA GLN A 176 9.24 0.52 -4.46
C GLN A 176 9.91 1.82 -3.97
N ARG A 177 9.52 2.96 -4.52
CA ARG A 177 10.00 4.29 -4.10
C ARG A 177 8.83 5.13 -3.64
N ARG A 178 9.03 5.95 -2.61
CA ARG A 178 8.00 6.88 -2.16
C ARG A 178 7.68 7.90 -3.25
N GLY A 179 6.40 8.16 -3.47
CA GLY A 179 5.88 9.06 -4.50
C GLY A 179 5.89 8.50 -5.92
N GLU A 180 6.45 7.31 -6.16
CA GLU A 180 6.46 6.62 -7.45
C GLU A 180 5.79 5.25 -7.27
N ILE A 181 4.50 5.16 -7.60
CA ILE A 181 3.84 3.85 -7.69
C ILE A 181 4.15 3.29 -9.07
N GLU A 182 5.19 2.47 -9.17
CA GLU A 182 5.42 1.70 -10.38
C GLU A 182 4.29 0.66 -10.53
N LEU A 183 3.21 1.05 -11.21
CA LEU A 183 2.29 0.09 -11.79
C LEU A 183 3.09 -0.68 -12.83
N GLY A 184 3.72 -1.81 -12.48
CA GLY A 184 4.35 -2.62 -13.52
C GLY A 184 3.29 -3.09 -14.52
N ASN A 185 3.69 -3.64 -15.67
CA ASN A 185 2.77 -4.30 -16.58
C ASN A 185 2.79 -5.82 -16.27
N PRO A 186 1.66 -6.50 -15.99
CA PRO A 186 1.66 -7.94 -15.75
C PRO A 186 2.01 -8.78 -16.97
N TYR A 187 2.08 -8.16 -18.15
CA TYR A 187 2.24 -8.86 -19.43
C TYR A 187 3.55 -8.58 -20.15
N ARG A 188 4.56 -7.99 -19.49
CA ARG A 188 5.92 -7.98 -20.06
C ARG A 188 6.62 -9.29 -19.69
N LYS A 189 6.60 -10.24 -20.64
CA LYS A 189 7.59 -11.30 -20.78
C LYS A 189 8.97 -10.70 -21.02
#